data_AF-A0A842SBS3-F1
#
_entry.id   AF-A0A842SBS3-F1
#
_cell.length_a   1.000
_cell.length_b   1.000
_cell.length_c   1.000
_cell.angle_alpha   90.00
_cell.angle_beta   90.00
_cell.angle_gamma   90.00
#
_symmetry.space_group_name_H-M   'P 1'
#
loop_
_entity.id
_entity.type
_entity.pdbx_description
1 polymer ?
#
loop_
_entity_poly.entity_id
_entity_poly.type
_entity_poly.pdbx_seq_one_letter_code
_entity_poly.pdbx_strand_id
1 'polypeptide(L)'
;MSEEIVEFRGAPIRMQERDFLLEMEQITGKKFKQIEKSDLSDTMYYILEESSVVNLELNELQISQIPNSIKNLKILEILDLSWNILQELPESIGELINLKK
;
A
#
# COMPACT_ATOMS: atom_id res chain seq x y z
N MET A 1 12.91 8.54 -14.19
CA MET A 1 12.05 9.52 -13.50
C MET A 1 12.02 9.11 -12.05
N SER A 2 12.37 10.03 -11.16
CA SER A 2 13.27 9.82 -10.01
C SER A 2 12.82 8.81 -8.96
N GLU A 3 13.80 7.99 -8.54
CA GLU A 3 13.86 7.17 -7.34
C GLU A 3 14.03 8.05 -6.08
N GLU A 4 13.28 9.15 -5.97
CA GLU A 4 13.40 10.05 -4.84
C GLU A 4 12.95 9.34 -3.56
N ILE A 5 13.86 9.23 -2.59
CA ILE A 5 13.57 8.66 -1.27
C ILE A 5 13.26 9.80 -0.31
N VAL A 6 12.16 9.66 0.41
CA VAL A 6 11.60 10.63 1.36
C VAL A 6 11.35 9.94 2.69
N GLU A 7 11.21 10.72 3.76
CA GLU A 7 10.78 10.19 5.06
C GLU A 7 9.26 10.06 5.10
N PHE A 8 8.77 8.91 5.59
CA PHE A 8 7.38 8.69 5.89
C PHE A 8 7.24 7.80 7.12
N ARG A 9 6.63 8.36 8.18
CA ARG A 9 6.42 7.68 9.47
C ARG A 9 7.73 7.21 10.11
N GLY A 10 8.83 7.94 9.91
CA GLY A 10 10.14 7.65 10.49
C GLY A 10 11.02 6.70 9.68
N ALA A 11 10.58 6.26 8.49
CA ALA A 11 11.39 5.42 7.61
C ALA A 11 11.54 5.99 6.19
N PRO A 12 12.65 5.66 5.51
CA PRO A 12 12.87 6.05 4.12
C PRO A 12 11.97 5.22 3.20
N ILE A 13 11.23 5.87 2.32
CA ILE A 13 10.34 5.26 1.32
C ILE A 13 10.49 5.98 -0.02
N ARG A 14 10.26 5.30 -1.15
CA ARG A 14 10.14 5.98 -2.45
C ARG A 14 8.95 6.93 -2.47
N MET A 15 9.16 8.14 -2.99
CA MET A 15 8.17 9.20 -3.05
C MET A 15 6.85 8.76 -3.71
N GLN A 16 6.92 8.05 -4.83
CA GLN A 16 5.73 7.58 -5.55
C GLN A 16 4.92 6.53 -4.78
N GLU A 17 5.58 5.73 -3.94
CA GLU A 17 4.93 4.73 -3.09
C GLU A 17 4.28 5.41 -1.88
N ARG A 18 4.96 6.38 -1.27
CA ARG A 18 4.38 7.27 -0.24
C ARG A 18 3.14 7.99 -0.77
N ASP A 19 3.19 8.50 -1.99
CA ASP A 19 2.06 9.25 -2.57
C ASP A 19 0.82 8.36 -2.70
N PHE A 20 0.99 7.10 -3.12
CA PHE A 20 -0.09 6.10 -3.07
C PHE A 20 -0.63 5.89 -1.65
N LEU A 21 0.26 5.77 -0.65
CA LEU A 21 -0.19 5.63 0.75
C LEU A 21 -0.99 6.86 1.20
N LEU A 22 -0.58 8.08 0.84
CA LEU A 22 -1.32 9.30 1.17
C LEU A 22 -2.69 9.38 0.46
N GLU A 23 -2.80 8.90 -0.78
CA GLU A 23 -4.10 8.78 -1.47
C GLU A 23 -5.04 7.84 -0.70
N MET A 24 -4.53 6.69 -0.24
CA MET A 24 -5.31 5.75 0.55
C MET A 24 -5.69 6.30 1.93
N GLU A 25 -4.86 7.13 2.56
CA GLU A 25 -5.24 7.85 3.80
C GLU A 25 -6.41 8.81 3.55
N GLN A 26 -6.43 9.48 2.39
CA GLN A 26 -7.55 10.37 2.01
C GLN A 26 -8.84 9.57 1.75
N ILE A 27 -8.75 8.43 1.07
CA ILE A 27 -9.89 7.56 0.76
C ILE A 27 -10.51 6.98 2.04
N THR A 28 -9.68 6.51 2.95
CA THR A 28 -10.14 5.78 4.15
C THR A 28 -10.41 6.70 5.33
N GLY A 29 -9.87 7.92 5.33
CA GLY A 29 -9.86 8.82 6.49
C GLY A 29 -9.01 8.29 7.66
N LYS A 30 -8.25 7.21 7.47
CA LYS A 30 -7.37 6.59 8.47
C LYS A 30 -5.91 6.79 8.07
N LYS A 31 -5.01 6.62 9.05
CA LYS A 31 -3.56 6.73 8.82
C LYS A 31 -2.93 5.35 8.79
N PHE A 32 -1.98 5.16 7.88
CA PHE A 32 -1.13 3.99 7.87
C PHE A 32 -0.23 3.94 9.09
N LYS A 33 -0.03 2.72 9.58
CA LYS A 33 1.08 2.36 10.45
C LYS A 33 2.19 1.70 9.64
N GLN A 34 3.43 2.12 9.89
CA GLN A 34 4.58 1.34 9.47
C GLN A 34 4.86 0.29 10.54
N ILE A 35 5.01 -0.96 10.15
CA ILE A 35 5.41 -2.03 11.07
C ILE A 35 6.60 -2.82 10.51
N GLU A 36 7.40 -3.40 11.39
CA GLU A 36 8.53 -4.27 11.00
C GLU A 36 8.11 -5.73 10.86
N LYS A 37 7.00 -6.12 11.48
CA LYS A 37 6.43 -7.47 11.43
C LYS A 37 4.92 -7.38 11.61
N SER A 38 4.18 -8.23 10.88
CA SER A 38 2.72 -8.32 10.94
C SER A 38 2.21 -8.43 12.38
N ASP A 39 1.56 -7.37 12.87
CA ASP A 39 0.66 -7.43 14.02
C ASP A 39 -0.75 -7.52 13.45
N LEU A 40 -1.40 -8.68 13.64
CA LEU A 40 -2.71 -8.99 13.07
C LEU A 40 -3.85 -8.13 13.66
N SER A 41 -3.55 -7.28 14.64
CA SER A 41 -4.55 -6.37 15.22
C SER A 41 -4.82 -5.12 14.36
N ASP A 42 -3.92 -4.80 13.42
CA ASP A 42 -4.03 -3.59 12.62
C ASP A 42 -4.61 -3.85 11.24
N THR A 43 -5.62 -3.06 10.88
CA THR A 43 -6.34 -3.20 9.60
C THR A 43 -5.79 -2.31 8.48
N MET A 44 -4.75 -1.52 8.78
CA MET A 44 -4.16 -0.55 7.85
C MET A 44 -2.69 -0.32 8.16
N TYR A 45 -1.82 -1.12 7.53
CA TYR A 45 -0.38 -1.02 7.72
C TYR A 45 0.40 -1.31 6.43
N TYR A 46 1.70 -0.97 6.46
CA TYR A 46 2.65 -1.37 5.43
C TYR A 46 3.97 -1.82 6.04
N ILE A 47 4.69 -2.66 5.30
CA ILE A 47 6.05 -3.10 5.63
C ILE A 47 6.97 -2.66 4.49
N LEU A 48 8.17 -2.21 4.84
CA LEU A 48 9.20 -1.80 3.90
C LEU A 48 10.33 -2.82 3.83
N GLU A 49 10.82 -3.07 2.61
CA GLU A 49 12.13 -3.65 2.31
C GLU A 49 12.89 -2.69 1.41
N GLU A 50 14.11 -2.33 1.81
CA GLU A 50 14.98 -1.41 1.04
C GLU A 50 14.24 -0.16 0.52
N SER A 51 13.51 0.51 1.41
CA SER A 51 12.71 1.72 1.11
C SER A 51 11.54 1.53 0.14
N SER A 52 11.05 0.30 0.03
CA SER A 52 9.97 -0.09 -0.88
C SER A 52 8.90 -0.87 -0.14
N VAL A 53 7.63 -0.67 -0.45
CA VAL A 53 6.50 -1.41 0.13
C VAL A 53 6.49 -2.83 -0.41
N VAL A 54 6.64 -3.80 0.50
CA VAL A 54 6.62 -5.24 0.22
C VAL A 54 5.30 -5.88 0.69
N ASN A 55 4.73 -5.39 1.79
CA ASN A 55 3.42 -5.80 2.28
C ASN A 55 2.53 -4.58 2.48
N LEU A 56 1.27 -4.73 2.08
CA LEU A 56 0.23 -3.73 2.26
C LEU A 56 -1.05 -4.38 2.78
N GLU A 57 -1.48 -3.96 3.97
CA GLU A 57 -2.72 -4.38 4.60
C GLU A 57 -3.73 -3.23 4.55
N LEU A 58 -4.91 -3.54 4.02
CA LEU A 58 -5.99 -2.59 3.81
C LEU A 58 -7.35 -3.25 4.08
N ASN A 59 -7.45 -4.24 4.97
CA ASN A 59 -8.68 -4.99 5.21
C ASN A 59 -9.68 -4.23 6.09
N GLU A 60 -10.98 -4.53 5.98
CA GLU A 60 -12.03 -3.92 6.84
C GLU A 60 -12.09 -2.37 6.82
N LEU A 61 -11.79 -1.75 5.68
CA LEU A 61 -11.70 -0.28 5.54
C LEU A 61 -12.85 0.35 4.75
N GLN A 62 -13.85 -0.43 4.33
CA GLN A 62 -14.94 0.03 3.45
C GLN A 62 -14.42 0.70 2.16
N ILE A 63 -13.26 0.27 1.67
CA ILE A 63 -12.69 0.79 0.43
C ILE A 63 -13.56 0.36 -0.75
N SER A 64 -13.99 1.33 -1.56
CA SER A 64 -14.78 1.09 -2.77
C SER A 64 -13.94 1.08 -4.05
N GLN A 65 -12.77 1.71 -4.04
CA GLN A 65 -11.86 1.82 -5.18
C GLN A 65 -10.39 1.83 -4.73
N ILE A 66 -9.51 1.27 -5.56
CA ILE A 66 -8.06 1.37 -5.40
C ILE A 66 -7.49 2.29 -6.49
N PRO A 67 -6.66 3.30 -6.16
CA PRO A 67 -6.07 4.18 -7.15
C PRO A 67 -5.15 3.46 -8.13
N ASN A 68 -5.10 3.98 -9.37
CA ASN A 68 -4.18 3.48 -10.40
C ASN A 68 -2.70 3.60 -10.00
N SER A 69 -2.35 4.47 -9.05
CA SER A 69 -1.00 4.63 -8.50
C SER A 69 -0.52 3.40 -7.73
N ILE A 70 -1.38 2.41 -7.45
CA ILE A 70 -0.96 1.10 -6.89
C ILE A 70 0.15 0.44 -7.71
N LYS A 71 0.18 0.67 -9.03
CA LYS A 71 1.24 0.18 -9.92
C LYS A 71 2.64 0.61 -9.53
N ASN A 72 2.78 1.66 -8.71
CA ASN A 72 4.08 2.16 -8.25
C ASN A 72 4.70 1.25 -7.17
N LEU A 73 3.91 0.37 -6.53
CA LEU A 73 4.39 -0.60 -5.55
C LEU A 73 5.06 -1.80 -6.26
N LYS A 74 6.15 -1.55 -6.99
CA LYS A 74 6.75 -2.47 -7.96
C LYS A 74 7.25 -3.79 -7.37
N ILE A 75 7.59 -3.80 -6.09
CA ILE A 75 8.04 -5.01 -5.38
C ILE A 75 6.98 -5.57 -4.42
N LEU A 76 5.74 -5.08 -4.47
CA LEU A 76 4.70 -5.55 -3.57
C LEU A 76 4.50 -7.05 -3.73
N GLU A 77 4.63 -7.77 -2.63
CA GLU A 77 4.48 -9.23 -2.58
C GLU A 77 3.16 -9.64 -1.94
N ILE A 78 2.71 -8.88 -0.94
CA ILE A 78 1.50 -9.19 -0.17
C ILE A 78 0.56 -7.98 -0.20
N LEU A 79 -0.68 -8.21 -0.62
CA LEU A 79 -1.76 -7.24 -0.64
C LEU A 79 -3.02 -7.86 -0.06
N ASP A 80 -3.46 -7.38 1.09
CA ASP A 80 -4.74 -7.78 1.67
C ASP A 80 -5.76 -6.64 1.51
N LEU A 81 -6.82 -6.94 0.74
CA LEU A 81 -7.97 -6.07 0.49
C LEU A 81 -9.28 -6.69 0.98
N SER A 82 -9.20 -7.75 1.79
CA SER A 82 -10.34 -8.49 2.29
C SER A 82 -11.28 -7.59 3.11
N TRP A 83 -12.55 -7.98 3.19
CA TRP A 83 -13.56 -7.24 3.96
C TRP A 83 -13.73 -5.76 3.59
N ASN A 84 -13.43 -5.41 2.33
CA ASN A 84 -13.80 -4.13 1.72
C ASN A 84 -15.07 -4.26 0.86
N ILE A 85 -15.49 -3.14 0.27
CA ILE A 85 -16.65 -3.04 -0.62
C ILE A 85 -16.24 -2.75 -2.07
N LEU A 86 -15.07 -3.26 -2.46
CA LEU A 86 -14.51 -3.07 -3.79
C LEU A 86 -15.47 -3.62 -4.86
N GLN A 87 -15.80 -2.80 -5.84
CA GLN A 87 -16.58 -3.23 -7.01
C GLN A 87 -15.67 -3.80 -8.10
N GLU A 88 -14.51 -3.18 -8.27
CA GLU A 88 -13.49 -3.54 -9.24
C GLU A 88 -12.10 -3.19 -8.69
N LEU A 89 -11.09 -3.82 -9.27
CA LEU A 89 -9.69 -3.43 -9.09
C LEU A 89 -9.25 -2.64 -10.33
N PRO A 90 -8.35 -1.63 -10.18
CA PRO A 90 -7.80 -0.93 -11.32
C PRO A 90 -7.05 -1.89 -12.25
N GLU A 91 -7.09 -1.68 -13.56
CA GLU A 91 -6.33 -2.50 -14.52
C GLU A 91 -4.83 -2.57 -14.18
N SER A 92 -4.31 -1.51 -13.57
CA SER A 92 -2.92 -1.40 -13.15
C SER A 92 -2.51 -2.36 -12.03
N ILE A 93 -3.46 -3.06 -11.40
CA ILE A 93 -3.17 -4.19 -10.50
C ILE A 93 -2.40 -5.30 -11.21
N GLY A 94 -2.61 -5.47 -12.53
CA GLY A 94 -1.88 -6.42 -13.35
C GLY A 94 -0.40 -6.08 -13.55
N GLU A 95 0.04 -4.87 -13.18
CA GLU A 95 1.45 -4.47 -13.22
C GLU A 95 2.24 -4.91 -11.97
N LEU A 96 1.57 -5.47 -10.95
CA LEU A 96 2.20 -5.96 -9.72
C LEU A 96 2.78 -7.37 -9.92
N ILE A 97 3.88 -7.44 -10.68
CA ILE A 97 4.49 -8.71 -11.10
C ILE A 97 5.02 -9.59 -9.96
N ASN A 98 5.27 -9.01 -8.79
CA ASN A 98 5.80 -9.71 -7.61
C ASN A 98 4.70 -10.16 -6.64
N LEU A 99 3.43 -9.83 -6.92
CA LEU A 99 2.32 -10.15 -6.03
C LEU A 99 2.14 -11.67 -5.95
N LYS A 100 2.16 -12.19 -4.72
CA LYS A 100 2.03 -13.63 -4.44
C LYS A 100 0.56 -14.03 -4.35
N LYS A 101 0.29 -15.30 -4.68
CA LYS A 101 -1.04 -15.92 -4.56
C LYS A 101 -1.31 -16.40 -3.14
#